data_AF-A0A971P2H9-F1
#
_entry.id   AF-A0A971P2H9-F1
#
_cell.length_a   1.000
_cell.length_b   1.000
_cell.length_c   1.000
_cell.angle_alpha   90.00
_cell.angle_beta   90.00
_cell.angle_gamma   90.00
#
_symmetry.space_group_name_H-M   'P 1'
#
loop_
_entity.id
_entity.type
_entity.pdbx_description
1 polymer ?
#
loop_
_entity_poly.entity_id
_entity_poly.type
_entity_poly.pdbx_seq_one_letter_code
_entity_poly.pdbx_strand_id
1 'polypeptide(L)'
;MAPNADNADNNEKFAADTSVEAFVQGLDDKYRMLVVLKSQLYGGRWEPMLEDLQNRLEGKPYIFKLANRIKDDVERIEALWAFERNHHVDLAEFVKLES
;
A
#
# COMPACT_ATOMS: atom_id res chain seq x y z
N MET A 1 -34.37 7.87 24.39
CA MET A 1 -33.10 8.44 23.90
C MET A 1 -32.36 7.31 23.20
N ALA A 2 -32.45 7.21 21.88
CA ALA A 2 -31.64 6.24 21.13
C ALA A 2 -30.22 6.81 21.00
N PRO A 3 -29.15 6.03 21.18
CA PRO A 3 -27.80 6.51 20.88
C PRO A 3 -27.69 6.73 19.37
N ASN A 4 -27.32 7.95 18.96
CA ASN A 4 -27.03 8.28 17.56
C ASN A 4 -25.88 7.40 17.08
N ALA A 5 -26.16 6.52 16.11
CA ALA A 5 -25.17 5.70 15.43
C ALA A 5 -24.10 6.57 14.72
N ASP A 6 -24.48 7.77 14.26
CA ASP A 6 -23.63 8.66 13.49
C ASP A 6 -22.37 9.14 14.22
N ASN A 7 -22.33 9.10 15.55
CA ASN A 7 -21.16 9.59 16.31
C ASN A 7 -20.08 8.52 16.52
N ALA A 8 -20.43 7.23 16.41
CA ALA A 8 -19.49 6.13 16.50
C ALA A 8 -18.69 5.98 15.20
N ASP A 9 -19.38 6.00 14.06
CA ASP A 9 -18.79 5.83 12.73
C ASP A 9 -17.76 6.94 12.40
N ASN A 10 -18.05 8.18 12.82
CA ASN A 10 -17.12 9.29 12.60
C ASN A 10 -15.84 9.13 13.43
N ASN A 11 -15.93 8.75 14.70
CA ASN A 11 -14.77 8.61 15.57
C ASN A 11 -13.86 7.44 15.13
N GLU A 12 -14.44 6.33 14.69
CA GLU A 12 -13.68 5.19 14.14
C GLU A 12 -12.95 5.56 12.86
N LYS A 13 -13.60 6.33 11.97
CA LYS A 13 -12.96 6.83 10.75
C LYS A 13 -11.79 7.77 11.05
N PHE A 14 -11.96 8.74 11.97
CA PHE A 14 -10.86 9.65 12.35
C PHE A 14 -9.69 8.91 13.00
N ALA A 15 -9.96 7.89 13.83
CA ALA A 15 -8.91 7.07 14.45
C ALA A 15 -8.17 6.19 13.41
N ALA A 16 -8.90 5.65 12.44
CA ALA A 16 -8.33 4.90 11.33
C ALA A 16 -7.45 5.80 10.45
N ASP A 17 -7.97 6.97 10.02
CA ASP A 17 -7.23 7.94 9.22
C ASP A 17 -5.92 8.35 9.93
N THR A 18 -5.97 8.67 11.22
CA THR A 18 -4.78 9.01 12.02
C THR A 18 -3.76 7.86 12.09
N SER A 19 -4.24 6.62 12.22
CA SER A 19 -3.38 5.43 12.28
C SER A 19 -2.71 5.13 10.94
N VAL A 20 -3.43 5.36 9.84
CA VAL A 20 -2.94 5.20 8.47
C VAL A 20 -1.91 6.28 8.15
N GLU A 21 -2.17 7.54 8.52
CA GLU A 21 -1.22 8.64 8.36
C GLU A 21 0.08 8.39 9.15
N ALA A 22 -0.02 7.94 10.40
CA ALA A 22 1.15 7.59 11.21
C ALA A 22 1.96 6.43 10.58
N PHE A 23 1.27 5.43 10.04
CA PHE A 23 1.92 4.32 9.31
C PHE A 23 2.64 4.83 8.06
N VAL A 24 1.98 5.64 7.23
CA VAL A 24 2.54 6.22 5.99
C VAL A 24 3.73 7.13 6.30
N GLN A 25 3.67 7.91 7.37
CA GLN A 25 4.79 8.74 7.82
C GLN A 25 6.01 7.89 8.20
N GLY A 26 5.81 6.70 8.76
CA GLY A 26 6.87 5.75 9.09
C GLY A 26 7.42 4.94 7.90
N LEU A 27 6.81 5.01 6.72
CA LEU A 27 7.28 4.28 5.54
C LEU A 27 8.54 4.94 4.95
N ASP A 28 9.61 4.15 4.79
CA ASP A 28 10.76 4.54 3.98
C ASP A 28 10.38 4.81 2.52
N ASP A 29 11.21 5.59 1.81
CA ASP A 29 11.03 5.95 0.40
C ASP A 29 10.79 4.73 -0.51
N LYS A 30 11.40 3.58 -0.18
CA LYS A 30 11.22 2.34 -0.94
C LYS A 30 9.79 1.82 -0.87
N TYR A 31 9.17 1.85 0.31
CA TYR A 31 7.77 1.42 0.47
C TYR A 31 6.84 2.41 -0.22
N ARG A 32 7.08 3.71 -0.05
CA ARG A 32 6.29 4.77 -0.71
C ARG A 32 6.32 4.64 -2.23
N MET A 33 7.51 4.37 -2.79
CA MET A 33 7.68 4.12 -4.22
C MET A 33 6.84 2.92 -4.69
N LEU A 34 6.78 1.82 -3.93
CA LEU A 34 5.97 0.65 -4.30
C LEU A 34 4.47 0.98 -4.34
N VAL A 35 3.97 1.75 -3.37
CA VAL A 35 2.57 2.23 -3.33
C VAL A 35 2.25 3.10 -4.55
N VAL A 36 3.17 4.00 -4.92
CA VAL A 36 3.02 4.84 -6.12
C VAL A 36 3.00 3.98 -7.38
N LEU A 37 3.95 3.05 -7.52
CA LEU A 37 4.03 2.17 -8.69
C LEU A 37 2.77 1.32 -8.85
N LYS A 38 2.22 0.79 -7.75
CA LYS A 38 0.92 0.11 -7.72
C LYS A 38 -0.17 0.98 -8.34
N SER A 39 -0.27 2.24 -7.91
CA SER A 39 -1.28 3.18 -8.42
C SER A 39 -1.07 3.51 -9.92
N GLN A 40 0.17 3.82 -10.32
CA GLN A 40 0.46 4.30 -11.68
C GLN A 40 0.52 3.20 -12.74
N LEU A 41 1.07 2.03 -12.42
CA LEU A 41 1.35 0.98 -13.40
C LEU A 41 0.37 -0.19 -13.34
N TYR A 42 -0.18 -0.47 -12.16
CA TYR A 42 -0.98 -1.66 -11.90
C TYR A 42 -2.46 -1.36 -11.61
N GLY A 43 -2.88 -0.10 -11.78
CA GLY A 43 -4.25 0.34 -11.60
C GLY A 43 -4.74 0.20 -10.16
N GLY A 44 -3.84 0.40 -9.18
CA GLY A 44 -4.19 0.30 -7.77
C GLY A 44 -4.36 -1.14 -7.26
N ARG A 45 -3.78 -2.14 -7.92
CA ARG A 45 -3.85 -3.54 -7.48
C ARG A 45 -2.47 -4.12 -7.19
N TRP A 46 -2.34 -4.81 -6.06
CA TRP A 46 -1.09 -5.47 -5.65
C TRP A 46 -0.87 -6.80 -6.36
N GLU A 47 -1.92 -7.56 -6.66
CA GLU A 47 -1.81 -8.88 -7.30
C GLU A 47 -0.99 -8.85 -8.61
N PRO A 48 -1.26 -7.98 -9.60
CA PRO A 48 -0.47 -7.97 -10.83
C PRO A 48 0.97 -7.48 -10.59
N MET A 49 1.20 -6.64 -9.58
CA MET A 49 2.56 -6.21 -9.22
C MET A 49 3.37 -7.35 -8.59
N LEU A 50 2.75 -8.16 -7.74
CA LEU A 50 3.36 -9.36 -7.16
C LEU A 50 3.66 -10.41 -8.23
N GLU A 51 2.73 -10.62 -9.17
CA GLU A 51 2.93 -11.54 -10.30
C GLU A 51 4.13 -11.12 -11.16
N ASP A 52 4.27 -9.83 -11.46
CA ASP A 52 5.41 -9.28 -12.20
C ASP A 52 6.74 -9.49 -11.46
N LEU A 53 6.76 -9.28 -10.14
CA LEU A 53 7.95 -9.52 -9.32
C LEU A 53 8.31 -11.01 -9.24
N GLN A 54 7.31 -11.90 -9.18
CA GLN A 54 7.52 -13.36 -9.21
C GLN A 54 8.06 -13.82 -10.57
N ASN A 55 7.46 -13.37 -11.67
CA ASN A 55 7.95 -13.64 -13.03
C ASN A 55 9.41 -13.20 -13.20
N ARG A 56 9.78 -12.07 -12.59
CA ARG A 56 11.15 -11.56 -12.59
C ARG A 56 12.12 -12.42 -11.79
N LEU A 57 11.69 -12.97 -10.65
CA LEU A 57 12.49 -13.95 -9.88
C LEU A 57 12.77 -15.22 -10.71
N GLU A 58 11.83 -15.62 -11.56
CA GLU A 58 11.96 -16.78 -12.44
C GLU A 58 12.73 -16.49 -13.74
N GLY A 59 13.16 -15.24 -13.98
CA GLY A 59 13.91 -14.85 -15.18
C GLY A 59 13.06 -14.69 -16.45
N LYS A 60 11.72 -14.58 -16.32
CA LYS A 60 10.80 -14.28 -17.42
C LYS A 60 10.87 -12.78 -17.80
N PRO A 61 10.45 -12.37 -19.01
CA PRO A 61 10.35 -10.95 -19.35
C PRO A 61 9.36 -10.22 -18.40
N TYR A 62 9.75 -9.04 -17.91
CA TYR A 62 9.01 -8.25 -16.91
C TYR A 62 9.03 -6.75 -17.24
N ILE A 63 8.08 -5.98 -16.70
CA ILE A 63 7.82 -4.60 -17.12
C ILE A 63 8.81 -3.57 -16.50
N PHE A 64 9.35 -3.79 -15.28
CA PHE A 64 10.10 -2.74 -14.55
C PHE A 64 11.37 -3.18 -13.79
N LYS A 65 12.43 -2.36 -13.82
CA LYS A 65 13.75 -2.63 -13.18
C LYS A 65 13.88 -2.00 -11.77
N LEU A 66 13.35 -2.65 -10.74
CA LEU A 66 13.76 -2.40 -9.34
C LEU A 66 15.14 -3.05 -9.06
N ALA A 67 16.07 -2.32 -8.46
CA ALA A 67 17.46 -2.74 -8.30
C ALA A 67 17.62 -3.91 -7.30
N ASN A 68 18.30 -4.99 -7.71
CA ASN A 68 18.98 -6.03 -6.92
C ASN A 68 18.30 -6.70 -5.69
N ARG A 69 17.04 -6.42 -5.31
CA ARG A 69 16.38 -7.06 -4.15
C ARG A 69 14.87 -7.26 -4.32
N ILE A 70 14.50 -7.98 -5.37
CA ILE A 70 13.09 -8.31 -5.67
C ILE A 70 12.41 -9.03 -4.49
N LYS A 71 13.13 -9.90 -3.77
CA LYS A 71 12.60 -10.58 -2.58
C LYS A 71 12.19 -9.59 -1.50
N ASP A 72 13.06 -8.65 -1.17
CA ASP A 72 12.72 -7.60 -0.20
C ASP A 72 11.48 -6.82 -0.68
N ASP A 73 11.37 -6.47 -1.96
CA ASP A 73 10.21 -5.72 -2.47
C ASP A 73 8.91 -6.52 -2.38
N VAL A 74 8.96 -7.84 -2.58
CA VAL A 74 7.81 -8.72 -2.34
C VAL A 74 7.39 -8.68 -0.87
N GLU A 75 8.34 -8.84 0.06
CA GLU A 75 8.05 -8.76 1.51
C GLU A 75 7.45 -7.40 1.90
N ARG A 76 7.95 -6.32 1.30
CA ARG A 76 7.40 -4.97 1.50
C ARG A 76 5.95 -4.85 1.03
N ILE A 77 5.66 -5.35 -0.17
CA ILE A 77 4.29 -5.33 -0.73
C ILE A 77 3.35 -6.16 0.13
N GLU A 78 3.77 -7.33 0.59
CA GLU A 78 2.94 -8.17 1.45
C GLU A 78 2.57 -7.46 2.77
N ALA A 79 3.53 -6.75 3.39
CA ALA A 79 3.27 -5.96 4.58
C ALA A 79 2.28 -4.80 4.32
N LEU A 80 2.47 -4.07 3.21
CA LEU A 80 1.57 -2.98 2.82
C LEU A 80 0.16 -3.51 2.52
N TRP A 81 0.06 -4.62 1.79
CA TRP A 81 -1.22 -5.22 1.43
C TRP A 81 -1.96 -5.82 2.62
N ALA A 82 -1.23 -6.39 3.59
CA ALA A 82 -1.82 -6.81 4.86
C ALA A 82 -2.39 -5.62 5.64
N PHE A 83 -1.67 -4.50 5.67
CA PHE A 83 -2.13 -3.28 6.32
C PHE A 83 -3.39 -2.72 5.64
N GLU A 84 -3.40 -2.60 4.32
CA GLU A 84 -4.57 -2.15 3.54
C GLU A 84 -5.81 -3.02 3.82
N ARG A 85 -5.65 -4.35 3.88
CA ARG A 85 -6.77 -5.26 4.18
C ARG A 85 -7.25 -5.17 5.62
N ASN A 86 -6.35 -4.96 6.58
CA ASN A 86 -6.73 -4.82 7.98
C ASN A 86 -7.50 -3.52 8.23
N HIS A 87 -7.07 -2.43 7.60
CA HIS A 87 -7.66 -1.10 7.79
C HIS A 87 -8.73 -0.75 6.75
N HIS A 88 -8.91 -1.57 5.71
CA HIS A 88 -9.86 -1.36 4.61
C HIS A 88 -9.61 -0.02 3.88
N VAL A 89 -8.34 0.33 3.68
CA VAL A 89 -7.89 1.57 3.02
C VAL A 89 -6.98 1.27 1.84
N ASP A 90 -6.85 2.23 0.92
CA ASP A 90 -5.79 2.23 -0.09
C ASP A 90 -4.69 3.20 0.33
N LEU A 91 -3.48 2.68 0.57
CA LEU A 91 -2.34 3.51 0.97
C LEU A 91 -1.96 4.54 -0.10
N ALA A 92 -2.32 4.31 -1.37
CA ALA A 92 -2.06 5.26 -2.45
C ALA A 92 -2.83 6.58 -2.29
N GLU A 93 -3.93 6.61 -1.52
CA GLU A 93 -4.67 7.85 -1.23
C GLU A 93 -3.94 8.72 -0.19
N PHE A 94 -3.08 8.12 0.62
CA PHE A 94 -2.34 8.77 1.71
C PHE A 94 -0.88 9.05 1.35
N VAL A 95 -0.28 8.23 0.47
CA VAL A 95 1.08 8.45 -0.04
C VAL A 95 1.04 9.54 -1.11
N LYS A 96 1.41 10.76 -0.71
CA LYS A 96 1.72 11.84 -1.64
C LYS A 96 3.21 11.79 -1.96
N LEU A 97 3.55 11.59 -3.24
CA LEU A 97 4.86 12.03 -3.74
C LEU A 97 4.83 13.55 -3.71
N GLU A 98 5.31 14.15 -2.64
CA GLU A 98 5.65 15.57 -2.69
C GLU A 98 6.71 15.75 -3.79
N SER A 99 6.38 16.60 -4.76
CA SER A 99 7.26 17.00 -5.88
C SER A 99 8.30 18.01 -5.42
#